data_AF-A0A6I7NY11-F1
#
_entry.id   AF-A0A6I7NY11-F1
#
_cell.length_a   1.000
_cell.length_b   1.000
_cell.length_c   1.000
_cell.angle_alpha   90.00
_cell.angle_beta   90.00
_cell.angle_gamma   90.00
#
_symmetry.space_group_name_H-M   'P 1'
#
loop_
_entity.id
_entity.type
_entity.pdbx_description
1 polymer ?
#
loop_
_entity_poly.entity_id
_entity_poly.type
_entity_poly.pdbx_seq_one_letter_code
_entity_poly.pdbx_strand_id
1 'polypeptide(L)' 'MAQFAGVCRLVWNLALEQRRDHWRRYQERTGNNLNYVTQARELTELRAEFDFVRAVHVTPQQRTLKDLDRDRRASPWL' A
#
# COMPACT_ATOMS: atom_id res chain seq x y z
N MET A 1 -6.57 -10.94 -16.87
CA MET A 1 -6.94 -9.60 -16.35
C MET A 1 -7.49 -9.61 -14.93
N ALA A 2 -8.35 -10.56 -14.53
CA ALA A 2 -8.93 -10.60 -13.18
C ALA A 2 -7.90 -10.65 -12.03
N GLN A 3 -6.80 -11.41 -12.20
CA GLN A 3 -5.73 -11.51 -11.19
C GLN A 3 -5.04 -10.17 -10.92
N PHE A 4 -4.77 -9.37 -11.96
CA PHE A 4 -4.20 -8.03 -11.82
C PHE A 4 -5.12 -7.13 -11.00
N ALA A 5 -6.41 -7.11 -11.34
CA ALA A 5 -7.40 -6.32 -10.62
C ALA A 5 -7.55 -6.76 -9.16
N GLY A 6 -7.57 -8.08 -8.90
CA GLY A 6 -7.65 -8.63 -7.55
C GLY A 6 -6.46 -8.24 -6.68
N VAL A 7 -5.24 -8.41 -7.19
CA VAL A 7 -4.01 -8.04 -6.45
C VAL A 7 -3.93 -6.53 -6.22
N CYS A 8 -4.26 -5.71 -7.21
CA CYS A 8 -4.26 -4.25 -7.03
C CYS A 8 -5.33 -3.81 -6.02
N ARG A 9 -6.51 -4.45 -6.01
CA ARG A 9 -7.55 -4.15 -5.01
C ARG A 9 -7.13 -4.56 -3.60
N LEU A 10 -6.45 -5.71 -3.47
CA LEU A 10 -5.88 -6.13 -2.19
C LEU A 10 -4.84 -5.13 -1.68
N VAL A 11 -3.86 -4.77 -2.51
CA VAL A 11 -2.80 -3.79 -2.16
C VAL A 11 -3.41 -2.45 -1.77
N TRP A 12 -4.41 -1.96 -2.52
CA TRP A 12 -5.14 -0.75 -2.17
C TRP A 12 -5.78 -0.85 -0.79
N ASN A 13 -6.55 -1.91 -0.54
CA ASN A 13 -7.31 -2.07 0.69
C ASN A 13 -6.39 -2.14 1.92
N LEU A 14 -5.33 -2.94 1.85
CA LEU A 14 -4.35 -3.04 2.94
C LEU A 14 -3.69 -1.69 3.21
N ALA A 15 -3.24 -1.01 2.15
CA ALA A 15 -2.58 0.28 2.29
C ALA A 15 -3.52 1.36 2.85
N LEU A 16 -4.81 1.34 2.45
CA LEU A 16 -5.82 2.25 2.98
C LEU A 16 -6.14 1.96 4.45
N GLU A 17 -6.29 0.68 4.81
CA GLU A 17 -6.53 0.23 6.19
C GLU A 17 -5.41 0.67 7.12
N GLN A 18 -4.15 0.44 6.73
CA GLN A 18 -3.00 0.91 7.50
C GLN A 18 -3.04 2.43 7.74
N ARG A 19 -3.31 3.22 6.68
CA ARG A 19 -3.38 4.69 6.78
C ARG A 19 -4.55 5.18 7.62
N ARG A 20 -5.69 4.49 7.60
CA ARG A 20 -6.90 4.88 8.35
C ARG A 20 -6.79 4.50 9.82
N ASP A 21 -6.37 3.27 10.10
CA ASP A 21 -6.58 2.65 11.41
C ASP A 21 -5.27 2.46 12.20
N HIS A 22 -4.12 2.47 11.53
CA HIS A 22 -2.84 2.09 12.14
C HIS A 22 -1.75 3.16 12.08
N TRP A 23 -2.04 4.32 11.48
CA TRP A 23 -1.03 5.37 11.25
C TRP A 23 -0.38 5.89 12.54
N ARG A 24 -1.17 6.10 13.62
CA ARG A 24 -0.62 6.57 14.91
C ARG A 24 0.39 5.59 15.48
N ARG A 25 -0.01 4.31 15.58
CA ARG A 25 0.84 3.24 16.09
C ARG A 25 2.08 3.05 15.21
N TYR A 26 1.94 3.19 13.90
CA TYR A 26 3.07 3.13 12.98
C TYR A 26 4.05 4.29 13.21
N GLN A 27 3.54 5.52 13.31
CA GLN A 27 4.35 6.71 13.56
C GLN A 27 5.06 6.65 14.91
N GLU A 28 4.38 6.20 15.98
CA GLU A 28 4.98 6.00 17.31
C GLU A 28 6.15 5.01 17.28
N ARG A 29 6.04 3.93 16.49
CA ARG A 29 7.07 2.88 16.43
C ARG A 29 8.24 3.20 15.52
N THR A 30 8.00 3.94 14.44
CA THR A 30 8.97 4.13 13.36
C THR A 30 9.48 5.57 13.23
N GLY A 31 8.78 6.53 13.83
CA GLY A 31 9.01 7.96 13.60
C GLY A 31 8.65 8.43 12.19
N ASN A 32 7.98 7.60 11.38
CA ASN A 32 7.72 7.87 9.97
C ASN A 32 6.22 7.81 9.65
N ASN A 33 5.84 8.36 8.50
CA ASN A 33 4.47 8.41 8.02
C ASN A 33 4.20 7.29 7.01
N LEU A 34 2.95 6.81 6.98
CA LEU A 34 2.45 5.88 5.97
C LEU A 34 2.15 6.61 4.64
N ASN A 35 3.21 7.03 3.96
CA ASN A 35 3.14 7.64 2.63
C ASN A 35 3.45 6.60 1.53
N TYR A 36 3.37 7.02 0.27
CA TYR A 36 3.73 6.19 -0.88
C TYR A 36 5.10 5.50 -0.73
N VAL A 37 6.14 6.23 -0.32
CA VAL A 37 7.51 5.70 -0.24
C VAL A 37 7.60 4.56 0.77
N THR A 38 6.99 4.73 1.94
CA THR A 38 6.90 3.70 2.97
C THR A 38 6.18 2.46 2.45
N GLN A 39 4.97 2.63 1.90
CA GLN A 39 4.17 1.49 1.44
C GLN A 39 4.72 0.83 0.18
N ALA A 40 5.52 1.54 -0.63
CA ALA A 40 6.25 0.94 -1.76
C ALA A 40 7.38 0.00 -1.30
N ARG A 41 7.98 0.26 -0.14
CA ARG A 41 8.95 -0.64 0.50
C ARG A 41 8.23 -1.88 1.07
N GLU A 42 7.14 -1.68 1.80
CA GLU A 42 6.30 -2.79 2.30
C GLU A 42 5.76 -3.66 1.16
N LEU A 43 5.39 -3.07 0.02
CA LEU A 43 5.01 -3.83 -1.18
C LEU A 43 6.14 -4.72 -1.70
N THR A 44 7.39 -4.28 -1.57
CA THR A 44 8.55 -5.10 -1.97
C THR A 44 8.68 -6.32 -1.07
N GLU A 45 8.49 -6.14 0.24
CA GLU A 45 8.47 -7.23 1.23
C GLU A 45 7.29 -8.18 0.97
N LEU A 46 6.09 -7.64 0.76
CA LEU A 46 4.89 -8.42 0.44
C LEU A 46 5.06 -9.26 -0.84
N ARG A 47 5.72 -8.71 -1.86
CA ARG A 47 6.05 -9.45 -3.09
C ARG A 47 7.13 -10.51 -2.90
N ALA A 48 8.01 -10.35 -1.93
CA ALA A 48 9.01 -11.35 -1.59
C ALA A 48 8.39 -12.52 -0.83
N GLU A 49 7.38 -12.25 0.00
CA GLU A 49 6.69 -13.23 0.83
C GLU A 49 5.59 -13.99 0.09
N PHE A 50 4.80 -13.30 -0.75
CA PHE A 50 3.59 -13.87 -1.36
C PHE A 50 3.70 -13.99 -2.88
N ASP A 51 3.86 -15.22 -3.37
CA ASP A 51 3.99 -15.53 -4.79
C ASP A 51 2.82 -15.01 -5.64
N PHE A 52 1.60 -15.04 -5.12
CA PHE A 52 0.43 -14.53 -5.85
C PHE A 52 0.46 -13.01 -6.06
N VAL A 53 1.08 -12.26 -5.14
CA VAL A 53 1.32 -10.82 -5.29
C VAL A 53 2.45 -10.60 -6.28
N ARG A 54 3.52 -11.40 -6.19
CA ARG A 54 4.67 -11.38 -7.09
C ARG A 54 4.32 -11.70 -8.54
N ALA A 55 3.37 -12.61 -8.76
CA ALA A 55 2.95 -13.10 -10.07
C ALA A 55 2.40 -11.99 -10.99
N VAL A 56 1.91 -10.89 -10.42
CA VAL A 56 1.47 -9.72 -11.18
C VAL A 56 2.61 -8.72 -11.32
N HIS A 57 2.68 -8.01 -12.46
CA HIS A 57 3.70 -6.98 -12.68
C HIS A 57 3.67 -5.89 -11.60
N VAL A 58 4.84 -5.37 -11.22
CA VAL A 58 4.96 -4.41 -10.11
C VAL A 58 4.38 -3.02 -10.45
N THR A 59 4.45 -2.59 -11.71
CA THR A 59 3.96 -1.26 -12.14
C THR A 59 2.51 -0.96 -11.77
N PRO A 60 1.51 -1.82 -12.07
CA PRO A 60 0.13 -1.55 -11.66
C PRO A 60 -0.03 -1.46 -10.13
N GLN A 61 0.70 -2.26 -9.35
CA GLN A 61 0.66 -2.22 -7.89
C GLN A 61 1.26 -0.90 -7.34
N GLN A 62 2.38 -0.47 -7.91
CA GLN A 62 3.00 0.83 -7.60
C GLN A 62 2.08 1.99 -8.01
N ARG A 63 1.37 1.88 -9.14
CA ARG A 63 0.41 2.88 -9.58
C ARG A 63 -0.77 2.97 -8.61
N THR A 64 -1.29 1.85 -8.13
CA THR A 64 -2.32 1.78 -7.08
C THR A 64 -1.91 2.57 -5.84
N LEU A 65 -0.69 2.38 -5.33
CA LEU A 65 -0.21 3.12 -4.16
C LEU A 65 -0.06 4.62 -4.42
N LYS A 66 0.37 5.03 -5.62
CA LYS A 66 0.43 6.46 -6.01
C LYS A 66 -0.94 7.10 -6.12
N ASP A 67 -1.91 6.36 -6.65
CA ASP A 67 -3.29 6.86 -6.75
C ASP A 67 -3.93 6.95 -5.35
N LEU A 68 -3.60 6.04 -4.43
CA LEU A 68 -4.01 6.12 -3.03
C LEU A 68 -3.41 7.35 -2.35
N ASP A 69 -2.13 7.64 -2.61
CA ASP A 69 -1.45 8.80 -2.03
C ASP A 69 -2.07 10.15 -2.46
N ARG A 70 -2.72 10.17 -3.63
CA ARG A 70 -3.46 11.33 -4.13
C ARG A 70 -4.89 11.41 -3.59
N ASP A 71 -5.42 10.32 -3.03
CA ASP A 71 -6.77 10.28 -2.49
C ASP A 71 -6.80 10.98 -1.12
N ARG A 72 -7.63 12.02 -1.00
CA ARG A 72 -7.83 12.74 0.26
C ARG A 72 -8.32 11.84 1.40
N ARG A 73 -9.05 10.76 1.09
CA ARG A 73 -9.54 9.78 2.08
C ARG A 73 -8.42 8.97 2.72
N ALA A 74 -7.25 8.95 2.09
CA ALA A 74 -6.08 8.21 2.53
C ALA A 74 -5.07 9.12 3.27
N SER A 75 -5.37 10.41 3.47
CA SER A 75 -4.52 11.32 4.24
C SER A 75 -4.98 11.35 5.70
N PRO A 76 -4.22 10.78 6.66
CA PRO A 76 -4.50 10.96 8.07
C PRO A 76 -4.07 12.34 8.62
N TRP A 77 -3.49 13.20 7.77
CA TRP A 77 -2.88 14.49 8.14
C TRP A 77 -3.70 15.72 7.75
N LEU A 78 -4.91 15.52 7.21
CA LEU A 78 -5.93 16.56 7.01
C LEU A 78 -7.01 16.38 8.08
#